data_AF-A0A8B8UW49-F1
#
_entry.id   AF-A0A8B8UW49-F1
#
_cell.length_a   1.000
_cell.length_b   1.000
_cell.length_c   1.000
_cell.angle_alpha   90.00
_cell.angle_beta   90.00
_cell.angle_gamma   90.00
#
_symmetry.space_group_name_H-M   'P 1'
#
loop_
_entity.id
_entity.type
_entity.pdbx_description
1 polymer ?
#
loop_
_entity_poly.entity_id
_entity_poly.type
_entity_poly.pdbx_seq_one_letter_code
_entity_poly.pdbx_strand_id
1 'polypeptide(L)'
;MATTTTTVTASEQNSDPTKIHCAGLQCGRETSSQMKCPVCLKQGIVSIFCDTSCYENNYKAHKSLHNAKDGLKGAYDPFPKFKYSGKVKASYPLTPKRYVPEDIPKPDWAANGLPVSEQRNDRLNNIPIYKKDQIKKIRKACMLGREVLDIAAAQVRPGITTDELDEIVHNETIKRGAYPSPLNYYNFPKSLCTSVNEVICHGVPDKTVLKEGDIVNLDVSLYYQGYHADLNETYYVGENISKEALNTTETSRECLKLAIKMCKPGTTFQELGDHIEKHAAENKCSVVRTYCGHGVGEFFHCSPNIPHYAKNRTPGVMKPGMVFTIEPMINEGTWKDMTWPDDWTSTTQDGKLSAQFEHTLLVTEHGVEILTARSKKSPGGPRQRIK
;
A
#
# COMPACT_ATOMS: atom_id res chain seq x y z
N MET A 1 -19.61 62.01 -18.41
CA MET A 1 -20.10 60.72 -18.94
C MET A 1 -19.34 59.61 -18.24
N ALA A 2 -20.06 58.59 -17.84
CA ALA A 2 -19.81 57.74 -16.67
C ALA A 2 -18.53 56.88 -16.73
N THR A 3 -17.82 56.86 -15.60
CA THR A 3 -16.82 55.87 -15.22
C THR A 3 -17.53 54.61 -14.72
N THR A 4 -17.39 53.51 -15.46
CA THR A 4 -18.02 52.22 -15.15
C THR A 4 -17.15 51.45 -14.16
N THR A 5 -17.55 51.43 -12.90
CA THR A 5 -17.00 50.57 -11.85
C THR A 5 -17.69 49.21 -11.92
N THR A 6 -17.03 48.19 -12.44
CA THR A 6 -17.57 46.82 -12.45
C THR A 6 -17.22 46.13 -11.14
N THR A 7 -18.18 46.10 -10.21
CA THR A 7 -18.12 45.28 -8.99
C THR A 7 -18.27 43.81 -9.36
N VAL A 8 -17.22 43.03 -9.15
CA VAL A 8 -17.26 41.56 -9.21
C VAL A 8 -17.97 41.08 -7.96
N THR A 9 -19.21 40.61 -8.11
CA THR A 9 -19.95 39.90 -7.07
C THR A 9 -19.29 38.54 -6.84
N ALA A 10 -18.88 38.29 -5.59
CA ALA A 10 -18.41 36.99 -5.14
C ALA A 10 -19.49 35.94 -5.43
N SER A 11 -19.14 34.94 -6.25
CA SER A 11 -19.94 33.74 -6.43
C SER A 11 -20.01 32.99 -5.11
N GLU A 12 -21.19 32.95 -4.50
CA GLU A 12 -21.52 32.03 -3.42
C GLU A 12 -21.16 30.61 -3.87
N GLN A 13 -20.11 30.05 -3.27
CA GLN A 13 -19.79 28.65 -3.38
C GLN A 13 -20.93 27.89 -2.71
N ASN A 14 -21.75 27.25 -3.54
CA ASN A 14 -22.75 26.30 -3.10
C ASN A 14 -22.02 25.06 -2.57
N SER A 15 -21.64 25.10 -1.29
CA SER A 15 -21.07 23.97 -0.57
C SER A 15 -22.19 22.97 -0.29
N ASP A 16 -22.16 21.84 -0.99
CA ASP A 16 -22.90 20.63 -0.63
C ASP A 16 -22.70 20.35 0.88
N PRO A 17 -23.76 20.18 1.71
CA PRO A 17 -23.60 19.94 3.13
C PRO A 17 -22.66 18.75 3.36
N THR A 18 -21.54 19.02 4.04
CA THR A 18 -20.45 18.06 4.27
C THR A 18 -20.99 16.69 4.68
N LYS A 19 -20.82 15.70 3.80
CA LYS A 19 -21.15 14.31 4.06
C LYS A 19 -20.44 13.84 5.34
N ILE A 20 -21.21 13.54 6.37
CA ILE A 20 -20.70 13.09 7.67
C ILE A 20 -20.47 11.58 7.60
N HIS A 21 -19.29 11.12 8.02
CA HIS A 21 -18.94 9.70 8.04
C HIS A 21 -18.86 9.16 9.47
N CYS A 22 -19.16 7.87 9.62
CA CYS A 22 -19.14 7.16 10.88
C CYS A 22 -17.72 7.11 11.47
N ALA A 23 -17.58 7.51 12.74
CA ALA A 23 -16.35 7.48 13.51
C ALA A 23 -15.93 6.07 13.98
N GLY A 24 -16.71 5.03 13.66
CA GLY A 24 -16.33 3.65 13.93
C GLY A 24 -15.14 3.25 13.08
N LEU A 25 -14.04 2.82 13.71
CA LEU A 25 -12.77 2.51 13.05
C LEU A 25 -12.95 1.53 11.88
N GLN A 26 -13.88 0.58 11.98
CA GLN A 26 -14.16 -0.43 10.93
C GLN A 26 -15.43 -0.15 10.11
N CYS A 27 -16.14 0.95 10.39
CA CYS A 27 -17.42 1.25 9.74
C CYS A 27 -17.25 2.18 8.54
N GLY A 28 -16.79 3.42 8.75
CA GLY A 28 -16.54 4.38 7.68
C GLY A 28 -17.74 4.87 6.88
N ARG A 29 -18.94 4.32 7.05
CA ARG A 29 -20.14 4.65 6.25
C ARG A 29 -20.56 6.10 6.39
N GLU A 30 -21.05 6.70 5.31
CA GLU A 30 -21.79 7.97 5.36
C GLU A 30 -23.01 7.82 6.28
N THR A 31 -23.29 8.82 7.12
CA THR A 31 -24.39 8.77 8.09
C THR A 31 -24.96 10.14 8.42
N SER A 32 -26.29 10.20 8.56
CA SER A 32 -27.05 11.35 9.08
C SER A 32 -27.43 11.21 10.55
N SER A 33 -26.90 10.18 11.23
CA SER A 33 -27.22 9.87 12.63
C SER A 33 -26.79 10.98 13.58
N GLN A 34 -27.52 11.09 14.69
CA GLN A 34 -27.16 11.98 15.81
C GLN A 34 -26.46 11.23 16.95
N MET A 35 -26.17 9.93 16.79
CA MET A 35 -25.49 9.12 17.80
C MET A 35 -24.06 9.60 17.96
N LYS A 36 -23.77 10.29 19.08
CA LYS A 36 -22.45 10.87 19.39
C LYS A 36 -21.84 10.21 20.61
N CYS A 37 -20.51 10.09 20.64
CA CYS A 37 -19.85 9.61 21.85
C CYS A 37 -19.94 10.65 22.99
N PRO A 38 -20.51 10.31 24.16
CA PRO A 38 -20.62 11.25 25.28
C PRO A 38 -19.27 11.72 25.83
N VAL A 39 -18.23 10.89 25.74
CA VAL A 39 -16.88 11.25 26.22
C VAL A 39 -16.21 12.24 25.28
N CYS A 40 -16.28 12.02 23.96
CA CYS A 40 -15.79 12.97 22.96
C CYS A 40 -16.49 14.32 23.06
N LEU A 41 -17.82 14.33 23.26
CA LEU A 41 -18.58 15.57 23.45
C LEU A 41 -18.08 16.38 24.65
N LYS A 42 -17.76 15.73 25.77
CA LYS A 42 -17.16 16.39 26.95
C LYS A 42 -15.77 16.97 26.66
N GLN A 43 -15.07 16.46 25.64
CA GLN A 43 -13.76 16.93 25.18
C GLN A 43 -13.85 17.91 24.00
N GLY A 44 -15.07 18.32 23.59
CA GLY A 44 -15.27 19.21 22.44
C GLY A 44 -15.08 18.55 21.06
N ILE A 45 -15.01 17.22 21.01
CA ILE A 45 -14.84 16.43 19.78
C ILE A 45 -16.19 15.86 19.35
N VAL A 46 -16.55 16.04 18.08
CA VAL A 46 -17.76 15.46 17.49
C VAL A 46 -17.40 14.16 16.78
N SER A 47 -17.75 13.03 17.37
CA SER A 47 -17.63 11.70 16.75
C SER A 47 -19.03 11.10 16.61
N ILE A 48 -19.48 10.91 15.37
CA ILE A 48 -20.82 10.43 15.02
C ILE A 48 -20.76 8.97 14.60
N PHE A 49 -21.72 8.15 15.05
CA PHE A 49 -21.83 6.73 14.72
C PHE A 49 -23.14 6.44 13.99
N CYS A 50 -23.19 5.42 13.14
CA CYS A 50 -24.41 5.08 12.41
C CYS A 50 -25.62 4.87 13.32
N ASP A 51 -25.42 4.15 14.43
CA ASP A 51 -26.45 3.78 15.40
C ASP A 51 -25.77 3.27 16.70
N THR A 52 -26.58 2.90 17.68
CA THR A 52 -26.11 2.36 18.97
C THR A 52 -25.28 1.09 18.81
N SER A 53 -25.67 0.17 17.91
CA SER A 53 -24.94 -1.08 17.69
C SER A 53 -23.55 -0.82 17.10
N CYS A 54 -23.47 0.08 16.11
CA CYS A 54 -22.22 0.53 15.52
C CYS A 54 -21.31 1.17 16.56
N TYR A 55 -21.86 1.98 17.47
CA TYR A 55 -21.12 2.58 18.58
C TYR A 55 -20.55 1.50 19.51
N GLU A 56 -21.37 0.57 19.97
CA GLU A 56 -20.98 -0.51 20.90
C GLU A 56 -19.89 -1.40 20.29
N ASN A 57 -20.06 -1.84 19.05
CA ASN A 57 -19.10 -2.70 18.35
C ASN A 57 -17.74 -2.01 18.13
N ASN A 58 -17.73 -0.69 17.99
CA ASN A 58 -16.49 0.08 17.80
C ASN A 58 -15.96 0.71 19.09
N TYR A 59 -16.69 0.65 20.21
CA TYR A 59 -16.35 1.40 21.42
C TYR A 59 -14.99 1.02 21.98
N LYS A 60 -14.59 -0.26 21.93
CA LYS A 60 -13.28 -0.71 22.44
C LYS A 60 -12.11 -0.05 21.69
N ALA A 61 -12.21 0.08 20.37
CA ALA A 61 -11.23 0.78 19.55
C ALA A 61 -11.36 2.30 19.73
N HIS A 62 -12.59 2.82 19.68
CA HIS A 62 -12.88 4.24 19.79
C HIS A 62 -12.49 4.86 21.14
N LYS A 63 -12.65 4.14 22.26
CA LYS A 63 -12.27 4.66 23.58
C LYS A 63 -10.77 4.86 23.76
N SER A 64 -9.94 4.27 22.89
CA SER A 64 -8.51 4.59 22.85
C SER A 64 -8.27 6.07 22.53
N LEU A 65 -9.21 6.71 21.82
CA LEU A 65 -9.23 8.15 21.56
C LEU A 65 -9.54 8.99 22.83
N HIS A 66 -10.07 8.38 23.90
CA HIS A 66 -10.56 9.10 25.08
C HIS A 66 -9.49 9.33 26.17
N ASN A 67 -8.41 8.52 26.17
CA ASN A 67 -7.39 8.52 27.24
C ASN A 67 -6.38 9.67 27.18
N ALA A 68 -6.62 10.69 26.36
CA ALA A 68 -5.83 11.90 26.36
C ALA A 68 -6.14 12.72 27.62
N LYS A 69 -5.29 12.61 28.65
CA LYS A 69 -5.42 13.37 29.90
C LYS A 69 -5.31 14.90 29.74
N ASP A 70 -4.98 15.39 28.55
CA ASP A 70 -5.06 16.80 28.17
C ASP A 70 -5.44 16.86 26.69
N GLY A 71 -6.73 16.75 26.35
CA GLY A 71 -7.28 16.98 24.99
C GLY A 71 -6.27 16.90 23.84
N LEU A 72 -5.65 15.74 23.61
CA LEU A 72 -4.51 15.63 22.70
C LEU A 72 -5.02 15.78 21.27
N LYS A 73 -4.81 16.97 20.75
CA LYS A 73 -4.62 17.26 19.32
C LYS A 73 -3.34 16.59 18.75
N GLY A 74 -2.68 15.66 19.46
CA GLY A 74 -1.37 15.09 19.11
C GLY A 74 -1.38 13.58 18.93
N ALA A 75 -0.37 13.06 18.22
CA ALA A 75 -0.19 11.63 17.99
C ALA A 75 0.46 10.91 19.19
N TYR A 76 0.25 9.59 19.33
CA TYR A 76 0.79 8.76 20.40
C TYR A 76 1.23 7.35 19.93
N ASP A 77 2.11 6.70 20.68
CA ASP A 77 2.54 5.31 20.43
C ASP A 77 1.59 4.33 21.15
N PRO A 78 0.82 3.49 20.42
CA PRO A 78 -0.09 2.51 21.04
C PRO A 78 0.63 1.32 21.66
N PHE A 79 1.93 1.13 21.39
CA PHE A 79 2.73 -0.02 21.82
C PHE A 79 3.95 0.39 22.67
N PRO A 80 3.77 1.15 23.77
CA PRO A 80 4.90 1.74 24.51
C PRO A 80 5.83 0.72 25.18
N LYS A 81 5.41 -0.54 25.29
CA LYS A 81 6.21 -1.64 25.83
C LYS A 81 6.88 -2.49 24.74
N PHE A 82 6.51 -2.30 23.48
CA PHE A 82 7.10 -2.99 22.37
C PHE A 82 8.50 -2.42 22.09
N LYS A 83 9.46 -3.31 21.86
CA LYS A 83 10.84 -2.92 21.56
C LYS A 83 10.99 -2.79 20.05
N TYR A 84 10.75 -1.58 19.54
CA TYR A 84 11.02 -1.24 18.14
C TYR A 84 12.49 -1.51 17.78
N SER A 85 12.75 -2.01 16.57
CA SER A 85 14.10 -2.25 16.07
C SER A 85 14.82 -0.97 15.62
N GLY A 86 14.07 0.01 15.11
CA GLY A 86 14.60 1.27 14.60
C GLY A 86 13.95 2.54 15.19
N LYS A 87 13.97 3.63 14.41
CA LYS A 87 13.51 4.96 14.82
C LYS A 87 12.03 5.22 14.51
N VAL A 88 11.47 4.53 13.51
CA VAL A 88 10.07 4.61 13.14
C VAL A 88 9.23 3.95 14.24
N LYS A 89 8.14 4.60 14.60
CA LYS A 89 7.19 4.15 15.64
C LYS A 89 5.78 4.36 15.15
N ALA A 90 4.85 3.53 15.59
CA ALA A 90 3.43 3.72 15.37
C ALA A 90 2.96 5.08 15.94
N SER A 91 2.15 5.79 15.17
CA SER A 91 1.70 7.16 15.43
C SER A 91 0.17 7.26 15.34
N TYR A 92 -0.49 6.99 16.46
CA TYR A 92 -1.94 6.85 16.60
C TYR A 92 -2.58 8.16 17.12
N PRO A 93 -3.91 8.34 17.02
CA PRO A 93 -4.87 7.37 16.51
C PRO A 93 -4.92 7.33 14.98
N LEU A 94 -5.22 6.14 14.44
CA LEU A 94 -5.60 5.99 13.05
C LEU A 94 -6.88 6.77 12.78
N THR A 95 -6.97 7.42 11.62
CA THR A 95 -8.26 7.90 11.13
C THR A 95 -9.20 6.73 10.84
N PRO A 96 -10.54 6.91 10.99
CA PRO A 96 -11.52 5.88 10.70
C PRO A 96 -11.37 5.32 9.28
N LYS A 97 -11.78 4.06 9.07
CA LYS A 97 -11.87 3.44 7.73
C LYS A 97 -12.60 4.38 6.77
N ARG A 98 -12.01 4.60 5.60
CA ARG A 98 -12.55 5.51 4.59
C ARG A 98 -13.71 4.86 3.82
N TYR A 99 -14.69 5.67 3.42
CA TYR A 99 -15.92 5.20 2.78
C TYR A 99 -15.69 4.79 1.33
N VAL A 100 -16.21 3.62 0.95
CA VAL A 100 -16.30 3.20 -0.45
C VAL A 100 -17.75 3.25 -0.91
N PRO A 101 -18.08 4.03 -1.96
CA PRO A 101 -19.40 4.05 -2.57
C PRO A 101 -20.01 2.67 -2.86
N GLU A 102 -21.32 2.55 -2.73
CA GLU A 102 -22.03 1.27 -2.89
C GLU A 102 -21.98 0.72 -4.32
N ASP A 103 -21.92 1.61 -5.32
CA ASP A 103 -21.88 1.29 -6.74
C ASP A 103 -20.51 0.77 -7.22
N ILE A 104 -19.45 0.97 -6.44
CA ILE A 104 -18.13 0.40 -6.73
C ILE A 104 -18.17 -1.12 -6.45
N PRO A 105 -17.81 -1.96 -7.45
CA PRO A 105 -17.67 -3.40 -7.25
C PRO A 105 -16.63 -3.72 -6.18
N LYS A 106 -16.97 -4.65 -5.27
CA LYS A 106 -16.15 -4.97 -4.09
C LYS A 106 -15.65 -6.42 -4.18
N PRO A 107 -14.42 -6.71 -3.75
CA PRO A 107 -13.96 -8.09 -3.57
C PRO A 107 -14.70 -8.77 -2.40
N ASP A 108 -14.62 -10.10 -2.30
CA ASP A 108 -15.41 -10.88 -1.34
C ASP A 108 -15.04 -10.62 0.14
N TRP A 109 -13.82 -10.16 0.42
CA TRP A 109 -13.38 -9.75 1.76
C TRP A 109 -13.82 -8.35 2.20
N ALA A 110 -14.36 -7.51 1.30
CA ALA A 110 -14.62 -6.10 1.62
C ALA A 110 -15.54 -5.90 2.83
N ALA A 111 -16.44 -6.86 3.07
CA ALA A 111 -17.41 -6.84 4.16
C ALA A 111 -16.88 -7.41 5.48
N ASN A 112 -16.11 -8.50 5.46
CA ASN A 112 -15.78 -9.31 6.65
C ASN A 112 -14.28 -9.59 6.84
N GLY A 113 -13.46 -9.14 5.89
CA GLY A 113 -12.02 -9.29 5.85
C GLY A 113 -11.50 -10.66 5.48
N LEU A 114 -12.34 -11.55 4.94
CA LEU A 114 -11.95 -12.92 4.61
C LEU A 114 -11.99 -13.16 3.10
N PRO A 115 -10.84 -13.37 2.43
CA PRO A 115 -10.78 -13.67 0.99
C PRO A 115 -11.09 -15.15 0.73
N VAL A 116 -12.38 -15.50 0.75
CA VAL A 116 -12.84 -16.88 0.68
C VAL A 116 -12.52 -17.51 -0.68
N SER A 117 -12.60 -16.74 -1.77
CA SER A 117 -12.25 -17.20 -3.11
C SER A 117 -10.77 -17.60 -3.21
N GLU A 118 -9.87 -16.81 -2.61
CA GLU A 118 -8.43 -17.08 -2.58
C GLU A 118 -8.12 -18.34 -1.76
N GLN A 119 -8.67 -18.42 -0.54
CA GLN A 119 -8.49 -19.59 0.34
C GLN A 119 -8.95 -20.90 -0.31
N ARG A 120 -9.95 -20.84 -1.21
CA ARG A 120 -10.36 -22.00 -2.02
C ARG A 120 -9.36 -22.30 -3.13
N ASN A 121 -8.87 -21.29 -3.84
CA ASN A 121 -7.88 -21.47 -4.90
C ASN A 121 -6.54 -22.01 -4.37
N ASP A 122 -6.08 -21.53 -3.21
CA ASP A 122 -4.82 -21.94 -2.58
C ASP A 122 -4.80 -23.43 -2.25
N ARG A 123 -5.93 -23.98 -1.81
CA ARG A 123 -6.07 -25.43 -1.57
C ARG A 123 -5.87 -26.26 -2.84
N LEU A 124 -6.18 -25.69 -4.00
CA LEU A 124 -6.02 -26.32 -5.31
C LEU A 124 -4.63 -26.05 -5.92
N ASN A 125 -3.86 -25.09 -5.37
CA ASN A 125 -2.61 -24.59 -5.94
C ASN A 125 -2.72 -24.23 -7.43
N ASN A 126 -3.89 -23.75 -7.85
CA ASN A 126 -4.15 -23.45 -9.24
C ASN A 126 -3.51 -22.11 -9.62
N ILE A 127 -2.71 -22.11 -10.70
CA ILE A 127 -2.12 -20.91 -11.28
C ILE A 127 -2.99 -20.48 -12.47
N PRO A 128 -3.71 -19.35 -12.39
CA PRO A 128 -4.58 -18.90 -13.47
C PRO A 128 -3.80 -18.64 -14.78
N ILE A 129 -4.40 -19.08 -15.90
CA ILE A 129 -3.99 -18.71 -17.26
C ILE A 129 -5.11 -17.88 -17.87
N TYR A 130 -4.88 -16.58 -18.00
CA TYR A 130 -5.93 -15.65 -18.41
C TYR A 130 -6.12 -15.64 -19.93
N LYS A 131 -7.39 -15.57 -20.35
CA LYS A 131 -7.78 -15.38 -21.76
C LYS A 131 -7.60 -13.92 -22.17
N LYS A 132 -7.55 -13.67 -23.48
CA LYS A 132 -7.35 -12.33 -24.07
C LYS A 132 -8.27 -11.25 -23.48
N ASP A 133 -9.54 -11.54 -23.28
CA ASP A 133 -10.49 -10.54 -22.75
C ASP A 133 -10.31 -10.27 -21.25
N GLN A 134 -9.86 -11.26 -20.48
CA GLN A 134 -9.50 -11.09 -19.06
C GLN A 134 -8.22 -10.25 -18.96
N ILE A 135 -7.21 -10.55 -19.79
CA ILE A 135 -5.96 -9.78 -19.87
C ILE A 135 -6.23 -8.30 -20.20
N LYS A 136 -7.19 -7.98 -21.07
CA LYS A 136 -7.57 -6.58 -21.35
C LYS A 136 -8.04 -5.85 -20.08
N LYS A 137 -8.81 -6.51 -19.23
CA LYS A 137 -9.30 -5.95 -17.96
C LYS A 137 -8.18 -5.82 -16.93
N ILE A 138 -7.33 -6.83 -16.78
CA ILE A 138 -6.14 -6.78 -15.92
C ILE A 138 -5.22 -5.62 -16.35
N ARG A 139 -4.95 -5.48 -17.65
CA ARG A 139 -4.15 -4.36 -18.17
C ARG A 139 -4.77 -3.01 -17.84
N LYS A 140 -6.10 -2.89 -17.93
CA LYS A 140 -6.81 -1.66 -17.54
C LYS A 140 -6.68 -1.39 -16.03
N ALA A 141 -6.86 -2.40 -15.17
CA ALA A 141 -6.64 -2.26 -13.73
C ALA A 141 -5.20 -1.83 -13.42
N CYS A 142 -4.20 -2.45 -14.05
CA CYS A 142 -2.78 -2.13 -13.87
C CYS A 142 -2.42 -0.70 -14.29
N MET A 143 -2.99 -0.23 -15.40
CA MET A 143 -2.83 1.15 -15.84
C MET A 143 -3.42 2.13 -14.81
N LEU A 144 -4.61 1.83 -14.26
CA LEU A 144 -5.22 2.65 -13.21
C LEU A 144 -4.38 2.63 -11.92
N GLY A 145 -3.84 1.47 -11.53
CA GLY A 145 -2.95 1.33 -10.36
C GLY A 145 -1.69 2.20 -10.51
N ARG A 146 -1.07 2.18 -11.69
CA ARG A 146 0.04 3.07 -12.04
C ARG A 146 -0.33 4.55 -11.91
N GLU A 147 -1.47 4.96 -12.45
CA GLU A 147 -1.90 6.35 -12.31
C GLU A 147 -2.10 6.77 -10.86
N VAL A 148 -2.70 5.92 -10.02
CA VAL A 148 -2.89 6.19 -8.58
C VAL A 148 -1.55 6.30 -7.86
N LEU A 149 -0.63 5.36 -8.09
CA LEU A 149 0.72 5.42 -7.53
C LEU A 149 1.45 6.70 -7.96
N ASP A 150 1.40 7.07 -9.24
CA ASP A 150 2.06 8.27 -9.74
C ASP A 150 1.50 9.55 -9.09
N ILE A 151 0.19 9.61 -8.82
CA ILE A 151 -0.42 10.75 -8.13
C ILE A 151 0.01 10.83 -6.67
N ALA A 152 0.02 9.70 -5.95
CA ALA A 152 0.48 9.65 -4.56
C ALA A 152 1.98 10.00 -4.45
N ALA A 153 2.80 9.44 -5.35
CA ALA A 153 4.23 9.71 -5.44
C ALA A 153 4.56 11.19 -5.66
N ALA A 154 3.74 11.91 -6.44
CA ALA A 154 3.91 13.35 -6.65
C ALA A 154 3.71 14.19 -5.39
N GLN A 155 3.11 13.60 -4.34
CA GLN A 155 2.88 14.26 -3.05
C GLN A 155 3.96 13.92 -2.02
N VAL A 156 4.89 13.00 -2.29
CA VAL A 156 5.98 12.65 -1.35
C VAL A 156 6.89 13.86 -1.14
N ARG A 157 6.90 14.37 0.10
CA ARG A 157 7.71 15.53 0.53
C ARG A 157 7.84 15.55 2.05
N PRO A 158 8.85 16.22 2.63
CA PRO A 158 8.91 16.43 4.07
C PRO A 158 7.62 17.10 4.58
N GLY A 159 7.09 16.62 5.70
CA GLY A 159 5.92 17.20 6.36
C GLY A 159 4.57 16.56 6.01
N ILE A 160 4.47 15.76 4.95
CA ILE A 160 3.24 14.97 4.70
C ILE A 160 3.21 13.74 5.63
N THR A 161 2.02 13.38 6.10
CA THR A 161 1.80 12.13 6.85
C THR A 161 1.55 10.94 5.92
N THR A 162 1.83 9.73 6.41
CA THR A 162 1.45 8.51 5.70
C THR A 162 -0.06 8.37 5.54
N ASP A 163 -0.86 8.82 6.53
CA ASP A 163 -2.33 8.85 6.42
C ASP A 163 -2.86 9.84 5.37
N GLU A 164 -2.19 10.97 5.13
CA GLU A 164 -2.53 11.87 4.01
C GLU A 164 -2.25 11.21 2.65
N LEU A 165 -1.17 10.43 2.54
CA LEU A 165 -0.87 9.65 1.32
C LEU A 165 -1.93 8.56 1.08
N ASP A 166 -2.37 7.86 2.14
CA ASP A 166 -3.48 6.91 2.09
C ASP A 166 -4.78 7.58 1.62
N GLU A 167 -5.08 8.78 2.11
CA GLU A 167 -6.25 9.54 1.66
C GLU A 167 -6.24 9.81 0.16
N ILE A 168 -5.07 10.22 -0.35
CA ILE A 168 -4.88 10.47 -1.78
C ILE A 168 -5.12 9.18 -2.58
N VAL A 169 -4.47 8.08 -2.19
CA VAL A 169 -4.63 6.78 -2.86
C VAL A 169 -6.08 6.32 -2.83
N HIS A 170 -6.74 6.41 -1.68
CA HIS A 170 -8.15 6.07 -1.53
C HIS A 170 -9.02 6.88 -2.49
N ASN A 171 -8.95 8.21 -2.41
CA ASN A 171 -9.79 9.10 -3.22
C ASN A 171 -9.55 8.93 -4.72
N GLU A 172 -8.29 8.76 -5.15
CA GLU A 172 -7.95 8.53 -6.56
C GLU A 172 -8.40 7.17 -7.06
N THR A 173 -8.45 6.16 -6.20
CA THR A 173 -8.99 4.84 -6.51
C THR A 173 -10.52 4.90 -6.69
N ILE A 174 -11.23 5.59 -5.78
CA ILE A 174 -12.69 5.80 -5.88
C ILE A 174 -13.06 6.57 -7.16
N LYS A 175 -12.33 7.64 -7.51
CA LYS A 175 -12.55 8.43 -8.74
C LYS A 175 -12.46 7.59 -10.02
N ARG A 176 -11.77 6.44 -9.98
CA ARG A 176 -11.61 5.50 -11.10
C ARG A 176 -12.66 4.39 -11.11
N GLY A 177 -13.63 4.42 -10.17
CA GLY A 177 -14.63 3.37 -10.01
C GLY A 177 -14.02 2.04 -9.56
N ALA A 178 -12.91 2.09 -8.81
CA ALA A 178 -12.19 0.93 -8.31
C ALA A 178 -12.25 0.87 -6.78
N TYR A 179 -12.03 -0.34 -6.23
CA TYR A 179 -11.91 -0.57 -4.81
C TYR A 179 -10.42 -0.67 -4.41
N PRO A 180 -9.95 0.00 -3.35
CA PRO A 180 -8.56 -0.17 -2.89
C PRO A 180 -8.38 -1.55 -2.25
N SER A 181 -7.72 -2.48 -2.95
CA SER A 181 -7.64 -3.91 -2.58
C SER A 181 -7.21 -4.17 -1.12
N PRO A 182 -6.22 -3.44 -0.55
CA PRO A 182 -5.77 -3.66 0.83
C PRO A 182 -6.87 -3.37 1.85
N LEU A 183 -7.82 -2.50 1.53
CA LEU A 183 -8.83 -2.07 2.48
C LEU A 183 -9.65 -3.27 2.94
N ASN A 184 -9.62 -3.52 4.25
CA ASN A 184 -10.25 -4.64 4.92
C ASN A 184 -9.70 -6.03 4.58
N TYR A 185 -8.68 -6.18 3.73
CA TYR A 185 -8.08 -7.49 3.43
C TYR A 185 -7.44 -8.07 4.69
N TYR A 186 -7.92 -9.22 5.19
CA TYR A 186 -7.60 -9.73 6.54
C TYR A 186 -7.74 -8.68 7.67
N ASN A 187 -8.66 -7.73 7.50
CA ASN A 187 -8.89 -6.57 8.37
C ASN A 187 -7.77 -5.51 8.37
N PHE A 188 -6.92 -5.45 7.34
CA PHE A 188 -6.01 -4.32 7.14
C PHE A 188 -6.82 -3.01 7.08
N PRO A 189 -6.44 -1.96 7.84
CA PRO A 189 -7.34 -0.84 8.12
C PRO A 189 -7.30 0.28 7.07
N LYS A 190 -6.42 0.20 6.06
CA LYS A 190 -6.09 1.30 5.15
C LYS A 190 -6.13 0.88 3.69
N SER A 191 -6.03 1.84 2.78
CA SER A 191 -6.14 1.67 1.32
C SER A 191 -4.78 1.55 0.62
N LEU A 192 -3.70 1.83 1.35
CA LEU A 192 -2.31 1.88 0.93
C LEU A 192 -1.45 1.21 2.01
N CYS A 193 -0.34 0.57 1.64
CA CYS A 193 0.75 0.32 2.60
C CYS A 193 1.83 1.38 2.41
N THR A 194 2.32 1.95 3.53
CA THR A 194 3.38 2.96 3.55
C THR A 194 4.54 2.49 4.42
N SER A 195 5.65 2.11 3.80
CA SER A 195 6.78 1.50 4.50
C SER A 195 7.97 2.45 4.52
N VAL A 196 8.17 3.13 5.66
CA VAL A 196 9.21 4.14 5.85
C VAL A 196 10.48 3.51 6.43
N ASN A 197 11.65 3.80 5.84
CA ASN A 197 12.98 3.45 6.35
C ASN A 197 13.18 1.94 6.65
N GLU A 198 13.17 1.53 7.92
CA GLU A 198 13.35 0.14 8.35
C GLU A 198 12.10 -0.74 8.20
N VAL A 199 10.95 -0.15 7.86
CA VAL A 199 9.74 -0.89 7.53
C VAL A 199 9.93 -1.57 6.18
N ILE A 200 9.85 -2.91 6.19
CA ILE A 200 10.03 -3.77 5.02
C ILE A 200 8.80 -3.70 4.11
N CYS A 201 7.63 -3.98 4.67
CA CYS A 201 6.35 -4.02 3.96
C CYS A 201 5.18 -3.87 4.94
N HIS A 202 3.98 -3.66 4.39
CA HIS A 202 2.71 -3.61 5.12
C HIS A 202 2.64 -2.58 6.26
N GLY A 203 3.45 -1.52 6.21
CA GLY A 203 3.35 -0.42 7.15
C GLY A 203 1.97 0.24 7.06
N VAL A 204 1.26 0.29 8.18
CA VAL A 204 -0.10 0.86 8.25
C VAL A 204 -0.03 2.39 8.20
N PRO A 205 -0.65 3.06 7.22
CA PRO A 205 -0.74 4.52 7.20
C PRO A 205 -1.32 5.10 8.48
N ASP A 206 -0.62 6.06 9.07
CA ASP A 206 -0.92 6.64 10.36
C ASP A 206 -0.44 8.12 10.43
N LYS A 207 -0.29 8.68 11.63
CA LYS A 207 0.15 10.07 11.79
C LYS A 207 1.67 10.26 11.66
N THR A 208 2.40 9.28 11.11
CA THR A 208 3.85 9.39 10.88
C THR A 208 4.12 10.44 9.81
N VAL A 209 4.85 11.50 10.20
CA VAL A 209 5.25 12.58 9.30
C VAL A 209 6.57 12.21 8.62
N LEU A 210 6.58 12.22 7.29
CA LEU A 210 7.80 12.00 6.49
C LEU A 210 8.79 13.13 6.69
N LYS A 211 10.07 12.80 6.81
CA LYS A 211 11.17 13.74 7.08
C LYS A 211 12.15 13.76 5.91
N GLU A 212 12.82 14.89 5.76
CA GLU A 212 13.96 15.02 4.84
C GLU A 212 14.96 13.89 5.11
N GLY A 213 15.34 13.17 4.04
CA GLY A 213 16.29 12.06 4.12
C GLY A 213 15.66 10.68 4.29
N ASP A 214 14.36 10.59 4.58
CA ASP A 214 13.66 9.31 4.63
C ASP A 214 13.57 8.67 3.24
N ILE A 215 13.45 7.35 3.22
CA ILE A 215 12.88 6.61 2.09
C ILE A 215 11.51 6.07 2.48
N VAL A 216 10.57 6.07 1.53
CA VAL A 216 9.22 5.55 1.74
C VAL A 216 8.78 4.71 0.55
N ASN A 217 8.43 3.46 0.78
CA ASN A 217 7.71 2.65 -0.19
C ASN A 217 6.21 2.95 -0.12
N LEU A 218 5.59 3.13 -1.28
CA LEU A 218 4.14 3.22 -1.43
C LEU A 218 3.67 2.01 -2.23
N ASP A 219 2.89 1.16 -1.60
CA ASP A 219 2.34 -0.05 -2.20
C ASP A 219 0.84 0.11 -2.49
N VAL A 220 0.53 0.16 -3.78
CA VAL A 220 -0.77 0.52 -4.31
C VAL A 220 -1.38 -0.70 -4.99
N SER A 221 -2.56 -1.05 -4.49
CA SER A 221 -3.29 -2.17 -5.04
C SER A 221 -4.77 -1.80 -5.22
N LEU A 222 -5.33 -2.10 -6.39
CA LEU A 222 -6.75 -1.78 -6.67
C LEU A 222 -7.49 -2.89 -7.41
N TYR A 223 -8.79 -2.97 -7.18
CA TYR A 223 -9.72 -3.91 -7.78
C TYR A 223 -10.67 -3.19 -8.72
N TYR A 224 -10.62 -3.56 -9.99
CA TYR A 224 -11.41 -2.96 -11.06
C TYR A 224 -12.01 -4.04 -11.95
N GLN A 225 -13.34 -4.06 -12.04
CA GLN A 225 -14.11 -4.97 -12.91
C GLN A 225 -13.75 -6.46 -12.77
N GLY A 226 -13.50 -6.92 -11.55
CA GLY A 226 -13.17 -8.33 -11.28
C GLY A 226 -11.68 -8.65 -11.19
N TYR A 227 -10.80 -7.65 -11.36
CA TYR A 227 -9.36 -7.88 -11.42
C TYR A 227 -8.56 -6.90 -10.57
N HIS A 228 -7.53 -7.42 -9.91
CA HIS A 228 -6.55 -6.71 -9.13
C HIS A 228 -5.38 -6.25 -9.99
N ALA A 229 -4.77 -5.16 -9.54
CA ALA A 229 -3.51 -4.64 -10.02
C ALA A 229 -2.64 -4.34 -8.81
N ASP A 230 -1.35 -4.67 -8.93
CA ASP A 230 -0.38 -4.52 -7.83
C ASP A 230 0.95 -3.95 -8.30
N LEU A 231 1.44 -2.98 -7.55
CA LEU A 231 2.70 -2.29 -7.79
C LEU A 231 3.09 -1.43 -6.60
N ASN A 232 4.40 -1.33 -6.40
CA ASN A 232 4.98 -0.45 -5.41
C ASN A 232 6.31 0.14 -5.88
N GLU A 233 6.67 1.28 -5.31
CA GLU A 233 7.98 1.90 -5.50
C GLU A 233 8.46 2.58 -4.22
N THR A 234 9.76 2.49 -3.95
CA THR A 234 10.42 3.31 -2.94
C THR A 234 10.79 4.69 -3.50
N TYR A 235 10.41 5.73 -2.77
CA TYR A 235 10.65 7.14 -3.06
C TYR A 235 11.57 7.78 -2.03
N TYR A 236 12.31 8.79 -2.47
CA TYR A 236 13.15 9.64 -1.65
C TYR A 236 12.32 10.82 -1.09
N VAL A 237 12.43 11.09 0.20
CA VAL A 237 11.75 12.23 0.82
C VAL A 237 12.72 13.42 0.89
N GLY A 238 12.48 14.40 0.03
CA GLY A 238 13.37 15.55 -0.11
C GLY A 238 14.60 15.26 -0.97
N GLU A 239 15.66 16.05 -0.80
CA GLU A 239 16.85 15.98 -1.65
C GLU A 239 18.09 15.43 -0.94
N ASN A 240 18.20 15.62 0.36
CA ASN A 240 19.34 15.20 1.17
C ASN A 240 19.24 13.72 1.57
N ILE A 241 19.53 12.83 0.62
CA ILE A 241 19.45 11.38 0.82
C ILE A 241 20.82 10.82 1.18
N SER A 242 20.87 9.96 2.22
CA SER A 242 22.12 9.32 2.63
C SER A 242 22.62 8.31 1.58
N LYS A 243 23.92 7.98 1.64
CA LYS A 243 24.53 6.96 0.78
C LYS A 243 23.85 5.60 0.95
N GLU A 244 23.52 5.23 2.19
CA GLU A 244 22.87 3.98 2.54
C GLU A 244 21.47 3.91 1.94
N ALA A 245 20.65 4.95 2.12
CA ALA A 245 19.30 5.04 1.57
C ALA A 245 19.29 4.96 0.04
N LEU A 246 20.21 5.69 -0.60
CA LEU A 246 20.34 5.68 -2.05
C LEU A 246 20.78 4.30 -2.55
N ASN A 247 21.81 3.70 -1.96
CA ASN A 247 22.34 2.42 -2.40
C ASN A 247 21.36 1.25 -2.18
N THR A 248 20.68 1.19 -1.04
CA THR A 248 19.66 0.15 -0.77
C THR A 248 18.49 0.26 -1.75
N THR A 249 17.99 1.48 -1.98
CA THR A 249 16.88 1.74 -2.92
C THR A 249 17.24 1.33 -4.34
N GLU A 250 18.40 1.74 -4.85
CA GLU A 250 18.80 1.42 -6.22
C GLU A 250 19.17 -0.06 -6.39
N THR A 251 19.69 -0.71 -5.34
CA THR A 251 19.91 -2.17 -5.35
C THR A 251 18.58 -2.90 -5.50
N SER A 252 17.54 -2.50 -4.75
CA SER A 252 16.19 -3.07 -4.88
C SER A 252 15.61 -2.90 -6.28
N ARG A 253 15.69 -1.68 -6.84
CA ARG A 253 15.23 -1.38 -8.20
C ARG A 253 15.94 -2.23 -9.27
N GLU A 254 17.24 -2.43 -9.12
CA GLU A 254 18.04 -3.25 -10.03
C GLU A 254 17.73 -4.75 -9.90
N CYS A 255 17.54 -5.26 -8.68
CA CYS A 255 17.10 -6.63 -8.43
C CYS A 255 15.81 -6.96 -9.17
N LEU A 256 14.78 -6.11 -9.03
CA LEU A 256 13.52 -6.27 -9.77
C LEU A 256 13.76 -6.29 -11.29
N LYS A 257 14.52 -5.30 -11.80
CA LYS A 257 14.82 -5.19 -13.23
C LYS A 257 15.55 -6.41 -13.78
N LEU A 258 16.47 -6.99 -13.02
CA LEU A 258 17.19 -8.20 -13.39
C LEU A 258 16.23 -9.40 -13.48
N ALA A 259 15.38 -9.59 -12.48
CA ALA A 259 14.40 -10.67 -12.46
C ALA A 259 13.39 -10.58 -13.62
N ILE A 260 12.86 -9.38 -13.90
CA ILE A 260 11.93 -9.16 -15.02
C ILE A 260 12.57 -9.56 -16.37
N LYS A 261 13.85 -9.26 -16.60
CA LYS A 261 14.55 -9.60 -17.85
C LYS A 261 14.63 -11.11 -18.11
N MET A 262 14.54 -11.93 -17.06
CA MET A 262 14.57 -13.39 -17.17
C MET A 262 13.19 -13.98 -17.53
N CYS A 263 12.12 -13.20 -17.38
CA CYS A 263 10.76 -13.68 -17.52
C CYS A 263 10.40 -13.94 -18.99
N LYS A 264 10.16 -15.21 -19.31
CA LYS A 264 9.67 -15.70 -20.60
C LYS A 264 9.11 -17.12 -20.43
N PRO A 265 8.32 -17.64 -21.38
CA PRO A 265 7.89 -19.03 -21.34
C PRO A 265 9.07 -19.99 -21.15
N GLY A 266 8.91 -20.95 -20.22
CA GLY A 266 9.94 -21.95 -19.91
C GLY A 266 10.88 -21.58 -18.75
N THR A 267 10.94 -20.31 -18.33
CA THR A 267 11.72 -19.91 -17.14
C THR A 267 11.07 -20.47 -15.87
N THR A 268 11.89 -20.97 -14.94
CA THR A 268 11.40 -21.46 -13.64
C THR A 268 11.30 -20.31 -12.64
N PHE A 269 10.28 -20.32 -11.78
CA PHE A 269 10.12 -19.25 -10.76
C PHE A 269 11.26 -19.23 -9.75
N GLN A 270 11.80 -20.40 -9.39
CA GLN A 270 12.92 -20.51 -8.44
C GLN A 270 14.18 -19.73 -8.87
N GLU A 271 14.44 -19.65 -10.19
CA GLU A 271 15.66 -19.06 -10.76
C GLU A 271 15.76 -17.55 -10.48
N LEU A 272 14.62 -16.87 -10.30
CA LEU A 272 14.59 -15.43 -10.05
C LEU A 272 15.32 -15.07 -8.75
N GLY A 273 15.10 -15.85 -7.70
CA GLY A 273 15.68 -15.58 -6.39
C GLY A 273 17.21 -15.73 -6.35
N ASP A 274 17.77 -16.64 -7.15
CA ASP A 274 19.23 -16.81 -7.26
C ASP A 274 19.90 -15.54 -7.82
N HIS A 275 19.29 -14.93 -8.84
CA HIS A 275 19.81 -13.72 -9.46
C HIS A 275 19.58 -12.47 -8.60
N ILE A 276 18.43 -12.38 -7.93
CA ILE A 276 18.12 -11.29 -6.99
C ILE A 276 19.11 -11.30 -5.81
N GLU A 277 19.25 -12.43 -5.10
CA GLU A 277 20.12 -12.49 -3.92
C GLU A 277 21.60 -12.31 -4.28
N LYS A 278 22.04 -12.79 -5.45
CA LYS A 278 23.39 -12.50 -5.94
C LYS A 278 23.63 -11.00 -6.11
N HIS A 279 22.74 -10.30 -6.80
CA HIS A 279 22.89 -8.85 -7.03
C HIS A 279 22.81 -8.06 -5.72
N ALA A 280 21.90 -8.43 -4.82
CA ALA A 280 21.81 -7.82 -3.50
C ALA A 280 23.12 -7.99 -2.71
N ALA A 281 23.68 -9.21 -2.68
CA ALA A 281 24.91 -9.51 -1.96
C ALA A 281 26.13 -8.76 -2.54
N GLU A 282 26.25 -8.65 -3.86
CA GLU A 282 27.30 -7.86 -4.53
C GLU A 282 27.25 -6.37 -4.14
N ASN A 283 26.07 -5.87 -3.77
CA ASN A 283 25.86 -4.51 -3.30
C ASN A 283 25.70 -4.41 -1.77
N LYS A 284 26.19 -5.41 -1.02
CA LYS A 284 26.21 -5.45 0.45
C LYS A 284 24.82 -5.34 1.11
N CYS A 285 23.79 -5.80 0.41
CA CYS A 285 22.42 -5.90 0.92
C CYS A 285 22.05 -7.38 1.14
N SER A 286 20.93 -7.60 1.82
CA SER A 286 20.32 -8.93 1.99
C SER A 286 18.87 -8.95 1.48
N VAL A 287 18.33 -10.15 1.25
CA VAL A 287 16.98 -10.34 0.71
C VAL A 287 16.07 -10.93 1.77
N VAL A 288 14.93 -10.28 2.01
CA VAL A 288 13.88 -10.76 2.93
C VAL A 288 13.36 -12.12 2.47
N ARG A 289 13.04 -13.00 3.44
CA ARG A 289 12.66 -14.40 3.19
C ARG A 289 11.22 -14.74 3.56
N THR A 290 10.57 -13.87 4.33
CA THR A 290 9.23 -14.10 4.89
C THR A 290 8.10 -13.76 3.91
N TYR A 291 8.38 -12.89 2.94
CA TYR A 291 7.44 -12.41 1.93
C TYR A 291 7.95 -12.73 0.51
N CYS A 292 7.03 -12.89 -0.43
CA CYS A 292 7.31 -13.32 -1.80
C CYS A 292 6.35 -12.67 -2.78
N GLY A 293 6.73 -12.63 -4.07
CA GLY A 293 5.78 -12.31 -5.13
C GLY A 293 4.68 -13.37 -5.23
N HIS A 294 3.60 -13.04 -5.94
CA HIS A 294 2.41 -13.88 -6.02
C HIS A 294 1.75 -13.82 -7.39
N GLY A 295 0.93 -14.82 -7.71
CA GLY A 295 -0.05 -14.69 -8.77
C GLY A 295 -1.06 -13.58 -8.42
N VAL A 296 -1.46 -12.80 -9.42
CA VAL A 296 -2.42 -11.69 -9.25
C VAL A 296 -3.35 -11.60 -10.47
N GLY A 297 -4.57 -11.14 -10.27
CA GLY A 297 -5.56 -10.93 -11.32
C GLY A 297 -6.96 -11.07 -10.76
N GLU A 298 -7.65 -12.19 -10.98
CA GLU A 298 -8.96 -12.44 -10.35
C GLU A 298 -8.88 -12.50 -8.81
N PHE A 299 -7.75 -13.01 -8.31
CA PHE A 299 -7.37 -13.01 -6.90
C PHE A 299 -6.38 -11.88 -6.64
N PHE A 300 -6.41 -11.30 -5.44
CA PHE A 300 -5.37 -10.37 -4.99
C PHE A 300 -4.08 -11.14 -4.79
N HIS A 301 -4.13 -12.25 -4.02
CA HIS A 301 -3.00 -13.18 -3.89
C HIS A 301 -3.42 -14.60 -4.28
N CYS A 302 -2.58 -15.26 -5.10
CA CYS A 302 -2.74 -16.68 -5.45
C CYS A 302 -1.41 -17.29 -5.89
N SER A 303 -1.39 -18.59 -6.16
CA SER A 303 -0.24 -19.25 -6.77
C SER A 303 0.14 -18.62 -8.13
N PRO A 304 1.44 -18.55 -8.46
CA PRO A 304 2.57 -19.11 -7.73
C PRO A 304 3.10 -18.16 -6.64
N ASN A 305 3.64 -18.72 -5.56
CA ASN A 305 4.48 -17.98 -4.61
C ASN A 305 5.89 -17.85 -5.21
N ILE A 306 6.45 -16.64 -5.30
CA ILE A 306 7.70 -16.34 -5.99
C ILE A 306 8.72 -15.76 -4.99
N PRO A 307 9.50 -16.61 -4.28
CA PRO A 307 10.52 -16.14 -3.36
C PRO A 307 11.64 -15.38 -4.07
N HIS A 308 12.15 -14.36 -3.39
CA HIS A 308 13.22 -13.49 -3.92
C HIS A 308 14.63 -13.93 -3.51
N TYR A 309 14.76 -14.94 -2.65
CA TYR A 309 16.04 -15.45 -2.17
C TYR A 309 16.51 -16.70 -2.96
N ALA A 310 17.82 -16.93 -2.98
CA ALA A 310 18.47 -18.02 -3.68
C ALA A 310 18.16 -19.39 -3.06
N LYS A 311 18.25 -20.45 -3.88
CA LYS A 311 18.03 -21.85 -3.47
C LYS A 311 16.65 -22.09 -2.84
N ASN A 312 15.68 -21.24 -3.16
CA ASN A 312 14.29 -21.54 -2.89
C ASN A 312 13.85 -22.76 -3.72
N ARG A 313 12.74 -23.38 -3.34
CA ARG A 313 12.24 -24.60 -3.97
C ARG A 313 10.84 -24.42 -4.53
N THR A 314 10.49 -23.19 -4.93
CA THR A 314 9.17 -22.92 -5.50
C THR A 314 8.99 -23.73 -6.79
N PRO A 315 7.90 -24.52 -6.89
CA PRO A 315 7.59 -25.23 -8.12
C PRO A 315 7.02 -24.27 -9.18
N GLY A 316 7.13 -24.67 -10.44
CA GLY A 316 6.42 -24.03 -11.54
C GLY A 316 7.32 -23.42 -12.60
N VAL A 317 6.74 -23.29 -13.80
CA VAL A 317 7.37 -22.78 -15.00
C VAL A 317 6.44 -21.74 -15.60
N MET A 318 7.00 -20.61 -16.03
CA MET A 318 6.26 -19.53 -16.67
C MET A 318 5.62 -20.00 -17.99
N LYS A 319 4.33 -19.68 -18.17
CA LYS A 319 3.57 -19.99 -19.39
C LYS A 319 2.82 -18.74 -19.87
N PRO A 320 2.60 -18.57 -21.19
CA PRO A 320 1.81 -17.46 -21.72
C PRO A 320 0.45 -17.35 -21.03
N GLY A 321 0.05 -16.13 -20.71
CA GLY A 321 -1.21 -15.83 -20.01
C GLY A 321 -1.16 -15.88 -18.49
N MET A 322 -0.04 -16.32 -17.88
CA MET A 322 0.20 -16.15 -16.45
C MET A 322 0.38 -14.66 -16.11
N VAL A 323 -0.23 -14.23 -15.01
CA VAL A 323 -0.04 -12.89 -14.44
C VAL A 323 0.41 -13.03 -12.98
N PHE A 324 1.50 -12.37 -12.62
CA PHE A 324 2.11 -12.44 -11.29
C PHE A 324 2.94 -11.21 -10.97
N THR A 325 3.30 -11.03 -9.71
CA THR A 325 4.16 -9.97 -9.19
C THR A 325 5.59 -10.47 -9.01
N ILE A 326 6.56 -9.57 -9.16
CA ILE A 326 7.91 -9.72 -8.60
C ILE A 326 8.13 -8.47 -7.75
N GLU A 327 8.49 -8.64 -6.48
CA GLU A 327 8.43 -7.58 -5.47
C GLU A 327 9.58 -7.63 -4.44
N PRO A 328 10.86 -7.71 -4.85
CA PRO A 328 11.97 -7.96 -3.95
C PRO A 328 12.11 -6.88 -2.87
N MET A 329 12.06 -7.31 -1.61
CA MET A 329 12.39 -6.51 -0.45
C MET A 329 13.87 -6.70 -0.10
N ILE A 330 14.64 -5.63 -0.21
CA ILE A 330 16.10 -5.62 -0.04
C ILE A 330 16.47 -4.80 1.19
N ASN A 331 17.18 -5.41 2.13
CA ASN A 331 17.61 -4.78 3.37
C ASN A 331 19.08 -4.37 3.29
N GLU A 332 19.42 -3.21 3.85
CA GLU A 332 20.81 -2.77 4.07
C GLU A 332 21.55 -3.69 5.05
N GLY A 333 20.80 -4.27 5.99
CA GLY A 333 21.30 -5.11 7.09
C GLY A 333 20.98 -6.58 6.93
N THR A 334 20.50 -7.18 8.02
CA THR A 334 20.02 -8.56 8.08
C THR A 334 18.73 -8.76 7.26
N TRP A 335 18.53 -9.97 6.74
CA TRP A 335 17.28 -10.35 6.06
C TRP A 335 16.13 -10.59 7.03
N LYS A 336 16.45 -10.76 8.31
CA LYS A 336 15.48 -11.10 9.36
C LYS A 336 14.53 -9.94 9.60
N ASP A 337 13.26 -10.26 9.68
CA ASP A 337 12.18 -9.35 9.98
C ASP A 337 11.61 -9.56 11.38
N MET A 338 10.84 -8.58 11.84
CA MET A 338 9.97 -8.67 13.01
C MET A 338 8.67 -7.91 12.76
N THR A 339 7.55 -8.54 13.15
CA THR A 339 6.20 -7.97 13.01
C THR A 339 5.83 -7.16 14.26
N TRP A 340 5.20 -6.02 14.06
CA TRP A 340 4.67 -5.18 15.14
C TRP A 340 3.39 -5.76 15.75
N PRO A 341 2.96 -5.29 16.94
CA PRO A 341 1.72 -5.73 17.57
C PRO A 341 0.43 -5.26 16.85
N ASP A 342 0.54 -4.57 15.72
CA ASP A 342 -0.59 -4.24 14.84
C ASP A 342 -0.95 -5.38 13.87
N ASP A 343 -0.23 -6.51 13.94
CA ASP A 343 -0.34 -7.72 13.11
C ASP A 343 0.05 -7.54 11.64
N TRP A 344 0.56 -6.37 11.23
CA TRP A 344 0.84 -6.03 9.83
C TRP A 344 2.25 -5.51 9.59
N THR A 345 2.67 -4.48 10.32
CA THR A 345 3.89 -3.75 10.02
C THR A 345 5.11 -4.65 10.22
N SER A 346 5.82 -4.96 9.14
CA SER A 346 7.06 -5.75 9.18
C SER A 346 8.27 -4.83 9.12
N THR A 347 9.22 -5.01 10.03
CA THR A 347 10.44 -4.20 10.10
C THR A 347 11.69 -5.06 10.08
N THR A 348 12.81 -4.51 9.61
CA THR A 348 14.11 -5.16 9.77
C THR A 348 14.41 -5.38 11.26
N GLN A 349 14.97 -6.53 11.61
CA GLN A 349 15.26 -6.86 13.01
C GLN A 349 16.38 -6.00 13.61
N ASP A 350 17.29 -5.47 12.77
CA ASP A 350 18.42 -4.63 13.18
C ASP A 350 18.16 -3.12 13.03
N GLY A 351 16.95 -2.73 12.60
CA GLY A 351 16.55 -1.32 12.48
C GLY A 351 17.20 -0.58 11.31
N LYS A 352 17.82 -1.30 10.38
CA LYS A 352 18.41 -0.75 9.16
C LYS A 352 17.39 -0.62 8.04
N LEU A 353 17.74 0.13 7.00
CA LEU A 353 16.85 0.46 5.89
C LEU A 353 16.42 -0.77 5.09
N SER A 354 15.19 -0.74 4.57
CA SER A 354 14.66 -1.65 3.57
C SER A 354 14.09 -0.86 2.39
N ALA A 355 14.17 -1.43 1.19
CA ALA A 355 13.56 -0.86 -0.01
C ALA A 355 12.93 -1.95 -0.87
N GLN A 356 11.82 -1.61 -1.52
CA GLN A 356 11.02 -2.53 -2.33
C GLN A 356 10.58 -1.84 -3.63
N PHE A 357 10.56 -2.63 -4.69
CA PHE A 357 9.94 -2.27 -5.96
C PHE A 357 9.15 -3.45 -6.46
N GLU A 358 8.02 -3.19 -7.11
CA GLU A 358 7.15 -4.23 -7.62
C GLU A 358 6.55 -3.89 -8.98
N HIS A 359 6.37 -4.94 -9.78
CA HIS A 359 5.50 -4.89 -10.94
C HIS A 359 4.62 -6.15 -11.05
N THR A 360 3.34 -5.94 -11.41
CA THR A 360 2.51 -6.94 -12.06
C THR A 360 2.97 -7.18 -13.50
N LEU A 361 3.22 -8.45 -13.83
CA LEU A 361 3.78 -8.93 -15.09
C LEU A 361 2.84 -9.90 -15.79
N LEU A 362 2.78 -9.83 -17.11
CA LEU A 362 2.10 -10.81 -17.97
C LEU A 362 3.13 -11.58 -18.78
N VAL A 363 3.15 -12.91 -18.67
CA VAL A 363 3.95 -13.75 -19.58
C VAL A 363 3.26 -13.77 -20.94
N THR A 364 4.00 -13.42 -21.98
CA THR A 364 3.57 -13.46 -23.38
C THR A 364 4.17 -14.68 -24.09
N GLU A 365 3.83 -14.90 -25.36
CA GLU A 365 4.39 -16.00 -26.17
C GLU A 365 5.93 -15.94 -26.31
N HIS A 366 6.53 -14.76 -26.17
CA HIS A 366 7.94 -14.55 -26.49
C HIS A 366 8.73 -13.83 -25.38
N GLY A 367 8.12 -13.57 -24.23
CA GLY A 367 8.75 -12.80 -23.16
C GLY A 367 7.75 -12.39 -22.09
N VAL A 368 7.89 -11.15 -21.61
CA VAL A 368 7.05 -10.58 -20.56
C VAL A 368 6.59 -9.18 -20.95
N GLU A 369 5.37 -8.83 -20.57
CA GLU A 369 4.83 -7.47 -20.59
C GLU A 369 4.73 -6.96 -19.16
N ILE A 370 5.25 -5.76 -18.89
CA ILE A 370 5.15 -5.10 -17.59
C ILE A 370 3.83 -4.31 -17.58
N LEU A 371 2.79 -4.83 -16.93
CA LEU A 371 1.46 -4.24 -16.99
C LEU A 371 1.35 -2.94 -16.20
N THR A 372 2.15 -2.79 -15.14
CA THR A 372 2.22 -1.59 -14.28
C THR A 372 3.42 -0.69 -14.61
N ALA A 373 3.90 -0.75 -15.87
CA ALA A 373 5.04 0.01 -16.34
C ALA A 373 4.88 1.52 -16.11
N ARG A 374 6.01 2.18 -15.82
CA ARG A 374 6.08 3.64 -15.67
C ARG A 374 5.80 4.35 -17.00
N SER A 375 5.25 5.57 -16.90
CA SER A 375 5.16 6.52 -18.01
C SER A 375 6.31 7.54 -17.95
N LYS A 376 6.47 8.37 -18.99
CA LYS A 376 7.44 9.49 -18.97
C LYS A 376 7.14 10.53 -17.88
N LYS A 377 5.92 10.54 -17.34
CA LYS A 377 5.48 11.48 -16.30
C LYS A 377 5.54 10.91 -14.90
N SER A 378 5.86 9.61 -14.73
CA SER A 378 5.90 8.98 -13.43
C SER A 378 6.97 9.64 -12.54
N PRO A 379 6.63 10.10 -11.32
CA PRO A 379 7.59 10.75 -10.42
C PRO A 379 8.71 9.81 -9.95
N GLY A 380 9.83 10.40 -9.52
CA GLY A 380 11.02 9.67 -9.09
C GLY A 380 11.76 8.99 -10.24
N GLY A 381 12.45 7.89 -9.94
CA GLY A 381 13.27 7.16 -10.89
C GLY A 381 14.66 6.86 -10.33
N PRO A 382 15.50 6.17 -11.12
CA PRO A 382 16.82 5.75 -10.66
C PRO A 382 17.73 6.96 -10.40
N ARG A 383 18.41 6.98 -9.25
CA ARG A 383 19.53 7.88 -8.94
C ARG A 383 20.86 7.11 -9.07
N GLN A 384 21.96 7.82 -9.32
CA GLN A 384 23.27 7.17 -9.42
C GLN A 384 23.76 6.74 -8.03
N ARG A 385 24.07 5.44 -7.87
CA ARG A 385 24.71 4.92 -6.65
C ARG A 385 25.98 5.65 -6.28
N ILE A 386 26.18 5.85 -4.98
CA ILE A 386 27.42 6.41 -4.43
C ILE A 386 28.32 5.22 -4.06
N LYS A 387 29.42 5.04 -4.80
CA LYS A 387 30.39 3.97 -4.57
C LYS A 387 31.09 4.10 -3.22
#